data_AF-A0A838FQF1-F1
#
_entry.id   AF-A0A838FQF1-F1
#
_cell.length_a   1.000
_cell.length_b   1.000
_cell.length_c   1.000
_cell.angle_alpha   90.00
_cell.angle_beta   90.00
_cell.angle_gamma   90.00
#
_symmetry.space_group_name_H-M   'P 1'
#
loop_
_entity.id
_entity.type
_entity.pdbx_description
1 polymer ?
#
loop_
_entity_poly.entity_id
_entity_poly.type
_entity_poly.pdbx_seq_one_letter_code
_entity_poly.pdbx_strand_id
1 'polypeptide(L)'
;VSAQNAAHYAAFSTLRRSTFAAALQDFSTGSIDLLHLDGLHTEDAVRTDLEAWLPKLRPGGILLLHDVSVRQPGFGVWKVWEELQGRGRSWTFQDGPGLGVWQKLPAVPLPPLLESLLASPNETADALQEYYRTRARAMEEQIAREWQDGSIRWTPFARQTVVQVFYTSDGIHSPENTASIRIGHDDWKDAVVRLPPGAGAAPLRIDFVSALTTVDLASVSIMAAGREHFAARSRDDFEQITVTGDAERLPSDSGLRLQITGVDPQLLLPVVQLPAGSDPVEVHLRLRVRVEAPVPS
;
A
#
# COMPACT_ATOMS: atom_id res chain seq x y z
N VAL A 1 -8.06 6.37 11.25
CA VAL A 1 -6.97 7.38 11.31
C VAL A 1 -7.40 8.62 12.08
N SER A 2 -8.46 9.35 11.68
CA SER A 2 -8.87 10.58 12.39
C SER A 2 -9.20 10.38 13.88
N ALA A 3 -9.94 9.32 14.24
CA ALA A 3 -10.21 9.00 15.63
C ALA A 3 -8.93 8.69 16.44
N GLN A 4 -7.96 7.99 15.83
CA GLN A 4 -6.68 7.67 16.47
C GLN A 4 -5.84 8.93 16.71
N ASN A 5 -5.76 9.82 15.72
CA ASN A 5 -5.08 11.10 15.87
C ASN A 5 -5.75 11.97 16.95
N ALA A 6 -7.08 12.07 16.94
CA ALA A 6 -7.83 12.82 17.94
C ALA A 6 -7.57 12.30 19.36
N ALA A 7 -7.49 10.99 19.54
CA ALA A 7 -7.29 10.37 20.86
C ALA A 7 -5.85 10.48 21.39
N HIS A 8 -4.84 10.48 20.53
CA HIS A 8 -3.45 10.27 20.96
C HIS A 8 -2.46 11.37 20.53
N TYR A 9 -2.77 12.14 19.49
CA TYR A 9 -1.78 13.02 18.82
C TYR A 9 -2.30 14.43 18.52
N ALA A 10 -3.55 14.76 18.86
CA ALA A 10 -4.18 16.03 18.54
C ALA A 10 -3.44 17.27 19.07
N ALA A 11 -2.62 17.10 20.12
CA ALA A 11 -1.83 18.19 20.71
C ALA A 11 -0.74 18.74 19.78
N PHE A 12 -0.26 17.94 18.81
CA PHE A 12 0.84 18.34 17.92
C PHE A 12 0.68 17.87 16.47
N SER A 13 -0.39 17.15 16.14
CA SER A 13 -0.63 16.60 14.81
C SER A 13 -2.04 16.90 14.35
N THR A 14 -2.17 17.43 13.12
CA THR A 14 -3.45 17.75 12.48
C THR A 14 -3.58 16.94 11.20
N LEU A 15 -4.74 16.32 10.99
CA LEU A 15 -5.07 15.64 9.74
C LEU A 15 -5.96 16.52 8.88
N ARG A 16 -5.58 16.71 7.62
CA ARG A 16 -6.32 17.54 6.67
C ARG A 16 -6.76 16.70 5.48
N ARG A 17 -8.07 16.65 5.24
CA ARG A 17 -8.63 16.07 4.03
C ARG A 17 -8.64 17.15 2.95
N SER A 18 -7.66 17.13 2.06
CA SER A 18 -7.48 18.10 0.99
C SER A 18 -6.68 17.47 -0.16
N THR A 19 -6.75 18.07 -1.34
CA THR A 19 -5.72 17.86 -2.36
C THR A 19 -4.46 18.64 -1.99
N PHE A 20 -3.32 18.25 -2.55
CA PHE A 20 -2.04 18.96 -2.36
C PHE A 20 -2.16 20.41 -2.81
N ALA A 21 -2.73 20.65 -4.00
CA ALA A 21 -2.92 21.99 -4.54
C ALA A 21 -3.77 22.90 -3.62
N ALA A 22 -4.87 22.40 -3.06
CA ALA A 22 -5.72 23.19 -2.18
C ALA A 22 -5.05 23.48 -0.83
N ALA A 23 -4.23 22.56 -0.32
CA ALA A 23 -3.53 22.74 0.96
C ALA A 23 -2.42 23.79 0.92
N LEU A 24 -1.90 24.16 -0.25
CA LEU A 24 -0.85 25.18 -0.41
C LEU A 24 -1.23 26.55 0.19
N GLN A 25 -2.52 26.85 0.27
CA GLN A 25 -3.03 28.11 0.81
C GLN A 25 -2.83 28.24 2.32
N ASP A 26 -2.67 27.11 3.01
CA ASP A 26 -2.53 27.07 4.48
C ASP A 26 -1.09 27.28 4.95
N PHE A 27 -0.11 27.26 4.03
CA PHE A 27 1.31 27.37 4.35
C PHE A 27 1.91 28.62 3.72
N SER A 28 2.61 29.43 4.52
CA SER A 28 3.38 30.56 3.97
C SER A 28 4.66 30.06 3.30
N THR A 29 5.23 30.87 2.41
CA THR A 29 6.53 30.60 1.79
C THR A 29 7.59 30.39 2.87
N GLY A 30 8.41 29.35 2.71
CA GLY A 30 9.49 29.03 3.64
C GLY A 30 9.08 28.71 5.09
N SER A 31 7.84 28.28 5.34
CA SER A 31 7.35 27.95 6.68
C SER A 31 7.60 26.50 7.11
N ILE A 32 7.92 25.62 6.16
CA ILE A 32 8.07 24.19 6.43
C ILE A 32 9.54 23.88 6.71
N ASP A 33 9.83 23.20 7.83
CA ASP A 33 11.18 22.72 8.17
C ASP A 33 11.54 21.39 7.48
N LEU A 34 10.57 20.46 7.48
CA LEU A 34 10.65 19.13 6.92
C LEU A 34 9.41 18.90 6.04
N LEU A 35 9.63 18.66 4.75
CA LEU A 35 8.58 18.35 3.80
C LEU A 35 8.71 16.88 3.38
N HIS A 36 7.67 16.09 3.55
CA HIS A 36 7.62 14.71 3.06
C HIS A 36 6.57 14.61 1.96
N LEU A 37 6.98 14.18 0.77
CA LEU A 37 6.10 13.97 -0.38
C LEU A 37 5.98 12.47 -0.67
N ASP A 38 4.74 12.01 -0.60
CA ASP A 38 4.28 10.65 -0.90
C ASP A 38 2.90 10.79 -1.55
N GLY A 39 2.90 10.83 -2.89
CA GLY A 39 1.78 11.28 -3.72
C GLY A 39 1.60 10.36 -4.92
N LEU A 40 0.97 10.84 -5.99
CA LEU A 40 0.86 10.03 -7.22
C LEU A 40 2.24 9.89 -7.86
N HIS A 41 2.63 8.67 -8.25
CA HIS A 41 4.01 8.36 -8.59
C HIS A 41 4.39 8.57 -10.07
N THR A 42 3.52 9.19 -10.87
CA THR A 42 3.85 9.57 -12.24
C THR A 42 4.84 10.75 -12.26
N GLU A 43 5.69 10.81 -13.28
CA GLU A 43 6.72 11.86 -13.39
C GLU A 43 6.10 13.27 -13.33
N ASP A 44 5.03 13.50 -14.10
CA ASP A 44 4.35 14.79 -14.20
C ASP A 44 3.70 15.21 -12.86
N ALA A 45 3.10 14.25 -12.14
CA ALA A 45 2.47 14.54 -10.85
C ALA A 45 3.52 14.90 -9.79
N VAL A 46 4.57 14.10 -9.66
CA VAL A 46 5.67 14.34 -8.71
C VAL A 46 6.34 15.68 -9.01
N ARG A 47 6.58 16.00 -10.29
CA ARG A 47 7.17 17.27 -10.69
C ARG A 47 6.26 18.45 -10.34
N THR A 48 4.97 18.34 -10.62
CA THR A 48 3.96 19.36 -10.27
C THR A 48 3.93 19.60 -8.76
N ASP A 49 3.90 18.54 -7.97
CA ASP A 49 3.87 18.64 -6.51
C ASP A 49 5.17 19.23 -5.97
N LEU A 50 6.32 18.78 -6.47
CA LEU A 50 7.62 19.31 -6.08
C LEU A 50 7.73 20.81 -6.39
N GLU A 51 7.36 21.25 -7.59
CA GLU A 51 7.40 22.66 -7.98
C GLU A 51 6.48 23.53 -7.11
N ALA A 52 5.30 23.02 -6.75
CA ALA A 52 4.34 23.74 -5.94
C ALA A 52 4.74 23.83 -4.45
N TRP A 53 5.28 22.74 -3.89
CA TRP A 53 5.60 22.63 -2.46
C TRP A 53 7.02 23.08 -2.10
N LEU A 54 7.99 22.97 -3.01
CA LEU A 54 9.37 23.36 -2.74
C LEU A 54 9.49 24.83 -2.29
N PRO A 55 8.71 25.82 -2.79
CA PRO A 55 8.70 27.18 -2.25
C PRO A 55 8.26 27.29 -0.78
N LYS A 56 7.42 26.35 -0.30
CA LYS A 56 6.94 26.32 1.10
C LYS A 56 8.00 25.79 2.07
N LEU A 57 8.94 24.96 1.59
CA LEU A 57 10.10 24.50 2.34
C LEU A 57 11.08 25.66 2.61
N ARG A 58 11.53 25.82 3.85
CA ARG A 58 12.47 26.89 4.22
C ARG A 58 13.86 26.68 3.60
N PRO A 59 14.68 27.74 3.44
CA PRO A 59 16.11 27.61 3.18
C PRO A 59 16.79 26.63 4.15
N GLY A 60 17.55 25.68 3.63
CA GLY A 60 18.22 24.65 4.44
C GLY A 60 17.30 23.57 5.02
N GLY A 61 15.99 23.62 4.73
CA GLY A 61 15.03 22.60 5.14
C GLY A 61 15.25 21.27 4.41
N ILE A 62 14.66 20.19 4.93
CA ILE A 62 14.80 18.84 4.38
C ILE A 62 13.55 18.44 3.60
N LEU A 63 13.76 17.91 2.40
CA LEU A 63 12.76 17.20 1.62
C LEU A 63 12.98 15.69 1.77
N LEU A 64 11.91 14.98 2.08
CA LEU A 64 11.81 13.53 1.95
C LEU A 64 10.94 13.22 0.73
N LEU A 65 11.42 12.36 -0.15
CA LEU A 65 10.68 11.90 -1.32
C LEU A 65 10.57 10.38 -1.28
N HIS A 66 9.34 9.87 -1.22
CA HIS A 66 9.07 8.44 -1.14
C HIS A 66 9.32 7.74 -2.49
N ASP A 67 9.54 6.42 -2.48
CA ASP A 67 9.61 5.55 -3.66
C ASP A 67 10.69 5.85 -4.73
N VAL A 68 11.80 6.48 -4.34
CA VAL A 68 12.86 6.92 -5.27
C VAL A 68 13.65 5.77 -5.94
N SER A 69 13.51 4.54 -5.45
CA SER A 69 14.17 3.34 -6.00
C SER A 69 13.28 2.58 -7.00
N VAL A 70 11.99 2.86 -7.11
CA VAL A 70 11.07 2.11 -7.98
C VAL A 70 11.29 2.43 -9.46
N ARG A 71 11.51 1.41 -10.29
CA ARG A 71 11.81 1.53 -11.73
C ARG A 71 10.80 0.79 -12.63
N GLN A 72 9.52 0.91 -12.31
CA GLN A 72 8.45 0.24 -13.07
C GLN A 72 7.90 1.13 -14.20
N PRO A 73 7.30 0.55 -15.26
CA PRO A 73 6.60 1.32 -16.28
C PRO A 73 5.53 2.24 -15.66
N GLY A 74 5.45 3.49 -16.13
CA GLY A 74 4.53 4.49 -15.58
C GLY A 74 5.01 5.17 -14.29
N PHE A 75 6.07 4.65 -13.64
CA PHE A 75 6.63 5.21 -12.41
C PHE A 75 7.75 6.21 -12.72
N GLY A 76 7.60 7.45 -12.24
CA GLY A 76 8.46 8.58 -12.61
C GLY A 76 9.23 9.24 -11.48
N VAL A 77 8.97 8.87 -10.21
CA VAL A 77 9.59 9.52 -9.04
C VAL A 77 11.12 9.52 -9.12
N TRP A 78 11.70 8.40 -9.54
CA TRP A 78 13.15 8.23 -9.61
C TRP A 78 13.85 9.21 -10.54
N LYS A 79 13.21 9.63 -11.64
CA LYS A 79 13.79 10.60 -12.57
C LYS A 79 13.85 11.99 -11.95
N VAL A 80 12.75 12.39 -11.29
CA VAL A 80 12.68 13.64 -10.54
C VAL A 80 13.68 13.63 -9.38
N TRP A 81 13.88 12.47 -8.76
CA TRP A 81 14.90 12.31 -7.72
C TRP A 81 16.32 12.49 -8.24
N GLU A 82 16.69 11.85 -9.35
CA GLU A 82 18.03 12.00 -9.96
C GLU A 82 18.35 13.47 -10.29
N GLU A 83 17.36 14.23 -10.78
CA GLU A 83 17.49 15.68 -10.99
C GLU A 83 17.71 16.44 -9.67
N LEU A 84 16.97 16.10 -8.60
CA LEU A 84 17.11 16.71 -7.29
C LEU A 84 18.50 16.46 -6.69
N GLN A 85 19.03 15.24 -6.82
CA GLN A 85 20.36 14.90 -6.33
C GLN A 85 21.45 15.79 -6.94
N GLY A 86 21.29 16.21 -8.20
CA GLY A 86 22.20 17.15 -8.87
C GLY A 86 22.14 18.59 -8.33
N ARG A 87 21.14 18.94 -7.50
CA ARG A 87 20.88 20.32 -7.04
C ARG A 87 21.34 20.60 -5.61
N GLY A 88 21.81 19.61 -4.87
CA GLY A 88 22.17 19.78 -3.46
C GLY A 88 22.63 18.49 -2.80
N ARG A 89 22.93 18.58 -1.49
CA ARG A 89 23.29 17.40 -0.69
C ARG A 89 22.08 16.46 -0.60
N SER A 90 22.31 15.18 -0.85
CA SER A 90 21.27 14.17 -0.81
C SER A 90 21.78 12.83 -0.29
N TRP A 91 20.85 12.01 0.18
CA TRP A 91 21.06 10.63 0.58
C TRP A 91 19.87 9.79 0.10
N THR A 92 20.11 8.53 -0.26
CA THR A 92 19.05 7.61 -0.67
C THR A 92 19.12 6.35 0.19
N PHE A 93 18.05 6.06 0.93
CA PHE A 93 17.82 4.71 1.42
C PHE A 93 17.35 3.85 0.25
N GLN A 94 18.13 2.84 -0.13
CA GLN A 94 17.85 2.04 -1.32
C GLN A 94 17.02 0.78 -1.05
N ASP A 95 16.88 0.38 0.21
CA ASP A 95 16.09 -0.81 0.59
C ASP A 95 14.59 -0.55 0.36
N GLY A 96 13.87 -1.58 -0.09
CA GLY A 96 12.45 -1.48 -0.43
C GLY A 96 12.18 -0.53 -1.61
N PRO A 97 11.09 0.26 -1.59
CA PRO A 97 10.82 1.22 -2.67
C PRO A 97 11.72 2.46 -2.60
N GLY A 98 12.48 2.62 -1.50
CA GLY A 98 13.47 3.66 -1.29
C GLY A 98 12.93 4.96 -0.73
N LEU A 99 13.80 5.74 -0.07
CA LEU A 99 13.49 7.06 0.48
C LEU A 99 14.63 8.03 0.19
N GLY A 100 14.33 9.10 -0.53
CA GLY A 100 15.25 10.18 -0.82
C GLY A 100 15.24 11.23 0.30
N VAL A 101 16.41 11.68 0.72
CA VAL A 101 16.60 12.78 1.68
C VAL A 101 17.41 13.88 1.00
N TRP A 102 16.88 15.08 0.87
CA TRP A 102 17.53 16.19 0.16
C TRP A 102 17.48 17.49 0.96
N GLN A 103 18.57 18.24 0.98
CA GLN A 103 18.64 19.53 1.65
C GLN A 103 18.40 20.69 0.66
N LYS A 104 17.44 21.56 0.98
CA LYS A 104 17.14 22.75 0.19
C LYS A 104 18.24 23.81 0.28
N LEU A 105 18.63 24.35 -0.87
CA LEU A 105 19.55 25.49 -0.93
C LEU A 105 18.88 26.82 -0.52
N PRO A 106 19.65 27.77 0.04
CA PRO A 106 21.04 27.64 0.49
C PRO A 106 21.14 26.66 1.68
N ALA A 107 22.20 25.84 1.68
CA ALA A 107 22.44 24.89 2.75
C ALA A 107 22.71 25.62 4.08
N VAL A 108 22.20 25.06 5.16
CA VAL A 108 22.47 25.51 6.54
C VAL A 108 23.07 24.35 7.33
N PRO A 109 23.79 24.61 8.44
CA PRO A 109 24.24 23.54 9.32
C PRO A 109 23.08 22.67 9.79
N LEU A 110 23.22 21.36 9.68
CA LEU A 110 22.21 20.39 10.09
C LEU A 110 22.55 19.78 11.46
N PRO A 111 21.57 19.16 12.13
CA PRO A 111 21.82 18.31 13.27
C PRO A 111 22.82 17.19 12.93
N PRO A 112 23.63 16.70 13.88
CA PRO A 112 24.72 15.74 13.62
C PRO A 112 24.30 14.51 12.81
N LEU A 113 23.13 13.94 13.09
CA LEU A 113 22.60 12.79 12.35
C LEU A 113 22.43 13.09 10.86
N LEU A 114 21.82 14.23 10.53
CA LEU A 114 21.57 14.63 9.15
C LEU A 114 22.86 15.08 8.45
N GLU A 115 23.79 15.70 9.18
CA GLU A 115 25.13 15.99 8.65
C GLU A 115 25.87 14.71 8.26
N SER A 116 25.91 13.72 9.15
CA SER A 116 26.55 12.43 8.87
C SER A 116 25.89 11.70 7.70
N LEU A 117 24.55 11.76 7.60
CA LEU A 117 23.78 11.13 6.54
C LEU A 117 23.99 11.78 5.17
N LEU A 118 24.10 13.11 5.11
CA LEU A 118 24.18 13.88 3.86
C LEU A 118 25.61 14.31 3.49
N ALA A 119 26.62 13.94 4.29
CA ALA A 119 28.01 14.12 3.93
C ALA A 119 28.40 13.08 2.86
N SER A 120 29.26 13.47 1.91
CA SER A 120 29.82 12.55 0.90
C SER A 120 30.39 11.30 1.58
N PRO A 121 30.36 10.14 0.90
CA PRO A 121 30.42 8.82 1.53
C PRO A 121 31.45 8.76 2.66
N ASN A 122 30.99 8.36 3.82
CA ASN A 122 31.78 8.24 5.03
C ASN A 122 31.34 7.01 5.80
N GLU A 123 32.23 6.47 6.63
CA GLU A 123 31.97 5.25 7.40
C GLU A 123 30.71 5.35 8.28
N THR A 124 30.30 6.56 8.69
CA THR A 124 29.07 6.77 9.48
C THR A 124 27.82 6.61 8.62
N ALA A 125 27.83 7.10 7.38
CA ALA A 125 26.71 6.92 6.45
C ALA A 125 26.51 5.43 6.11
N ASP A 126 27.60 4.69 5.87
CA ASP A 126 27.55 3.24 5.63
C ASP A 126 27.03 2.48 6.85
N ALA A 127 27.50 2.83 8.05
CA ALA A 127 27.02 2.24 9.30
C ALA A 127 25.53 2.54 9.55
N LEU A 128 25.07 3.76 9.25
CA LEU A 128 23.66 4.12 9.33
C LEU A 128 22.82 3.33 8.33
N GLN A 129 23.30 3.15 7.10
CA GLN A 129 22.61 2.33 6.10
C GLN A 129 22.44 0.90 6.59
N GLU A 130 23.53 0.27 7.07
CA GLU A 130 23.47 -1.11 7.54
C GLU A 130 22.62 -1.26 8.80
N TYR A 131 22.64 -0.26 9.70
CA TYR A 131 21.75 -0.21 10.85
C TYR A 131 20.27 -0.24 10.43
N TYR A 132 19.85 0.67 9.53
CA TYR A 132 18.46 0.73 9.09
C TYR A 132 18.05 -0.52 8.30
N ARG A 133 18.92 -1.06 7.45
CA ARG A 133 18.69 -2.33 6.75
C ARG A 133 18.48 -3.49 7.72
N THR A 134 19.32 -3.60 8.74
CA THR A 134 19.20 -4.64 9.78
C THR A 134 17.89 -4.49 10.55
N ARG A 135 17.49 -3.25 10.89
CA ARG A 135 16.22 -2.98 11.57
C ARG A 135 15.01 -3.30 10.70
N ALA A 136 15.06 -2.98 9.41
CA ALA A 136 14.00 -3.31 8.47
C ALA A 136 13.80 -4.83 8.38
N ARG A 137 14.86 -5.60 8.16
CA ARG A 137 14.81 -7.08 8.14
C ARG A 137 14.28 -7.66 9.44
N ALA A 138 14.76 -7.19 10.59
CA ALA A 138 14.28 -7.66 11.89
C ALA A 138 12.78 -7.39 12.09
N MET A 139 12.29 -6.24 11.59
CA MET A 139 10.87 -5.88 11.63
C MET A 139 10.04 -6.77 10.70
N GLU A 140 10.50 -7.00 9.46
CA GLU A 140 9.86 -7.92 8.50
C GLU A 140 9.77 -9.34 9.07
N GLU A 141 10.87 -9.85 9.63
CA GLU A 141 10.88 -11.16 10.28
C GLU A 141 9.98 -11.20 11.51
N GLN A 142 9.91 -10.12 12.30
CA GLN A 142 9.00 -10.06 13.44
C GLN A 142 7.55 -10.12 12.97
N ILE A 143 7.19 -9.33 11.96
CA ILE A 143 5.85 -9.38 11.35
C ILE A 143 5.60 -10.80 10.85
N ALA A 144 6.49 -11.39 10.06
CA ALA A 144 6.32 -12.76 9.56
C ALA A 144 6.11 -13.79 10.70
N ARG A 145 6.88 -13.69 11.80
CA ARG A 145 6.70 -14.54 12.99
C ARG A 145 5.35 -14.31 13.66
N GLU A 146 4.93 -13.06 13.85
CA GLU A 146 3.64 -12.72 14.46
C GLU A 146 2.44 -13.24 13.64
N TRP A 147 2.61 -13.29 12.31
CA TRP A 147 1.67 -13.90 11.39
C TRP A 147 1.65 -15.43 11.52
N GLN A 148 2.83 -16.07 11.59
CA GLN A 148 2.96 -17.53 11.73
C GLN A 148 2.46 -18.06 13.08
N ASP A 149 2.80 -17.41 14.19
CA ASP A 149 2.41 -17.82 15.53
C ASP A 149 1.02 -17.32 15.96
N GLY A 150 0.41 -16.47 15.13
CA GLY A 150 -0.91 -15.90 15.34
C GLY A 150 -0.97 -14.83 16.44
N SER A 151 0.16 -14.35 16.97
CA SER A 151 0.18 -13.27 17.96
C SER A 151 -0.31 -11.93 17.38
N ILE A 152 -0.22 -11.74 16.05
CA ILE A 152 -0.85 -10.63 15.33
C ILE A 152 -2.34 -10.47 15.71
N ARG A 153 -3.02 -11.59 16.08
CA ARG A 153 -4.44 -11.65 16.47
C ARG A 153 -4.81 -10.85 17.71
N TRP A 154 -3.83 -10.53 18.56
CA TRP A 154 -4.03 -9.77 19.79
C TRP A 154 -3.77 -8.27 19.62
N THR A 155 -3.35 -7.84 18.43
CA THR A 155 -3.17 -6.43 18.10
C THR A 155 -4.52 -5.78 17.75
N PRO A 156 -4.69 -4.46 17.95
CA PRO A 156 -5.89 -3.74 17.51
C PRO A 156 -6.20 -3.89 16.02
N PHE A 157 -5.19 -4.19 15.19
CA PHE A 157 -5.32 -4.43 13.76
C PHE A 157 -6.06 -5.74 13.42
N ALA A 158 -6.15 -6.69 14.36
CA ALA A 158 -6.71 -8.02 14.14
C ALA A 158 -8.23 -8.15 14.35
N ARG A 159 -8.96 -7.05 14.50
CA ARG A 159 -10.43 -7.12 14.64
C ARG A 159 -11.16 -7.25 13.31
N GLN A 160 -10.48 -6.99 12.20
CA GLN A 160 -11.06 -6.99 10.86
C GLN A 160 -10.02 -7.46 9.84
N THR A 161 -10.49 -8.18 8.82
CA THR A 161 -9.72 -8.46 7.61
C THR A 161 -9.94 -7.33 6.62
N VAL A 162 -8.87 -6.81 6.01
CA VAL A 162 -8.97 -5.96 4.84
C VAL A 162 -9.08 -6.86 3.62
N VAL A 163 -10.16 -6.68 2.85
CA VAL A 163 -10.28 -7.27 1.52
C VAL A 163 -9.89 -6.17 0.54
N GLN A 164 -8.77 -6.35 -0.13
CA GLN A 164 -8.21 -5.39 -1.06
C GLN A 164 -8.31 -5.93 -2.48
N VAL A 165 -8.88 -5.15 -3.39
CA VAL A 165 -9.01 -5.51 -4.81
C VAL A 165 -8.13 -4.60 -5.63
N PHE A 166 -7.21 -5.18 -6.40
CA PHE A 166 -6.40 -4.48 -7.38
C PHE A 166 -7.05 -4.61 -8.74
N TYR A 167 -7.10 -3.50 -9.46
CA TYR A 167 -7.66 -3.42 -10.80
C TYR A 167 -6.61 -2.96 -11.79
N THR A 168 -6.74 -3.42 -13.03
CA THR A 168 -5.80 -3.09 -14.09
C THR A 168 -6.47 -3.25 -15.46
N SER A 169 -6.01 -2.42 -16.40
CA SER A 169 -6.40 -2.48 -17.81
C SER A 169 -5.29 -3.05 -18.71
N ASP A 170 -4.07 -3.21 -18.18
CA ASP A 170 -2.87 -3.62 -18.91
C ASP A 170 -2.25 -4.94 -18.41
N GLY A 171 -2.85 -5.57 -17.39
CA GLY A 171 -2.34 -6.79 -16.79
C GLY A 171 -1.36 -6.59 -15.65
N ILE A 172 -0.97 -5.34 -15.35
CA ILE A 172 0.00 -5.03 -14.32
C ILE A 172 -0.72 -4.43 -13.10
N HIS A 173 -0.64 -5.10 -11.95
CA HIS A 173 -1.19 -4.58 -10.69
C HIS A 173 -0.24 -3.54 -10.09
N SER A 174 -0.81 -2.42 -9.64
CA SER A 174 -0.10 -1.34 -8.96
C SER A 174 -0.76 -1.05 -7.60
N PRO A 175 0.01 -0.72 -6.55
CA PRO A 175 -0.53 -0.27 -5.27
C PRO A 175 -1.50 0.91 -5.36
N GLU A 176 -1.39 1.74 -6.40
CA GLU A 176 -2.27 2.89 -6.61
C GLU A 176 -3.66 2.50 -7.13
N ASN A 177 -3.76 1.37 -7.85
CA ASN A 177 -4.98 0.93 -8.52
C ASN A 177 -5.72 -0.09 -7.66
N THR A 178 -6.24 0.38 -6.52
CA THR A 178 -6.87 -0.48 -5.54
C THR A 178 -8.15 0.11 -4.93
N ALA A 179 -9.05 -0.77 -4.54
CA ALA A 179 -10.19 -0.46 -3.67
C ALA A 179 -10.24 -1.49 -2.53
N SER A 180 -10.63 -1.08 -1.34
CA SER A 180 -10.68 -2.00 -0.19
C SER A 180 -11.88 -1.77 0.71
N ILE A 181 -12.23 -2.84 1.41
CA ILE A 181 -13.22 -2.84 2.49
C ILE A 181 -12.65 -3.57 3.70
N ARG A 182 -13.29 -3.39 4.86
CA ARG A 182 -12.97 -4.14 6.09
C ARG A 182 -14.15 -5.01 6.47
N ILE A 183 -13.88 -6.26 6.81
CA ILE A 183 -14.89 -7.22 7.27
C ILE A 183 -14.53 -7.76 8.64
N GLY A 184 -15.54 -7.97 9.49
CA GLY A 184 -15.35 -8.69 10.77
C GLY A 184 -15.17 -10.19 10.56
N HIS A 185 -14.90 -10.91 11.65
CA HIS A 185 -14.59 -12.35 11.63
C HIS A 185 -15.81 -13.24 11.98
N ASP A 186 -15.60 -14.57 11.96
CA ASP A 186 -16.45 -15.66 12.46
C ASP A 186 -17.79 -15.93 11.76
N ASP A 187 -18.51 -14.89 11.33
CA ASP A 187 -19.76 -15.05 10.58
C ASP A 187 -19.57 -14.91 9.07
N TRP A 188 -20.42 -15.59 8.30
CA TRP A 188 -20.59 -15.36 6.87
C TRP A 188 -21.07 -13.94 6.60
N LYS A 189 -20.43 -13.27 5.64
CA LYS A 189 -20.72 -11.88 5.27
C LYS A 189 -20.83 -11.76 3.76
N ASP A 190 -21.85 -11.04 3.33
CA ASP A 190 -21.96 -10.54 1.96
C ASP A 190 -21.25 -9.17 1.91
N ALA A 191 -20.28 -9.04 1.01
CA ALA A 191 -19.36 -7.93 0.95
C ALA A 191 -19.24 -7.45 -0.50
N VAL A 192 -19.20 -6.12 -0.69
CA VAL A 192 -19.13 -5.50 -2.02
C VAL A 192 -17.98 -4.52 -2.05
N VAL A 193 -16.98 -4.77 -2.91
CA VAL A 193 -15.90 -3.84 -3.20
C VAL A 193 -16.24 -3.10 -4.48
N ARG A 194 -16.48 -1.80 -4.38
CA ARG A 194 -16.75 -0.93 -5.53
C ARG A 194 -15.47 -0.34 -6.05
N LEU A 195 -15.17 -0.58 -7.32
CA LEU A 195 -14.01 -0.03 -8.00
C LEU A 195 -14.33 1.38 -8.54
N PRO A 196 -13.32 2.26 -8.67
CA PRO A 196 -13.54 3.60 -9.23
C PRO A 196 -13.96 3.53 -10.70
N PRO A 197 -14.65 4.56 -11.23
CA PRO A 197 -15.03 4.62 -12.64
C PRO A 197 -13.81 4.45 -13.56
N GLY A 198 -13.94 3.61 -14.59
CA GLY A 198 -12.85 3.33 -15.54
C GLY A 198 -11.87 2.24 -15.09
N ALA A 199 -12.07 1.62 -13.92
CA ALA A 199 -11.30 0.46 -13.49
C ALA A 199 -11.47 -0.72 -14.47
N GLY A 200 -10.34 -1.31 -14.89
CA GLY A 200 -10.30 -2.52 -15.72
C GLY A 200 -10.34 -3.81 -14.89
N ALA A 201 -10.72 -4.92 -15.52
CA ALA A 201 -10.76 -6.26 -14.90
C ALA A 201 -9.85 -7.25 -15.65
N ALA A 202 -8.61 -6.86 -15.93
CA ALA A 202 -7.74 -7.60 -16.83
C ALA A 202 -6.34 -7.94 -16.25
N PRO A 203 -6.20 -8.81 -15.23
CA PRO A 203 -7.21 -9.41 -14.36
C PRO A 203 -7.40 -8.61 -13.05
N LEU A 204 -8.49 -8.86 -12.31
CA LEU A 204 -8.58 -8.40 -10.92
C LEU A 204 -7.76 -9.29 -9.99
N ARG A 205 -7.12 -8.70 -8.98
CA ARG A 205 -6.45 -9.43 -7.89
C ARG A 205 -7.13 -9.10 -6.57
N ILE A 206 -7.40 -10.10 -5.75
CA ILE A 206 -7.95 -9.93 -4.40
C ILE A 206 -6.92 -10.38 -3.38
N ASP A 207 -6.57 -9.48 -2.47
CA ASP A 207 -5.67 -9.75 -1.36
C ASP A 207 -6.45 -9.72 -0.04
N PHE A 208 -6.16 -10.68 0.82
CA PHE A 208 -6.75 -10.77 2.16
C PHE A 208 -5.72 -10.40 3.22
N VAL A 209 -5.68 -9.13 3.62
CA VAL A 209 -4.80 -8.71 4.71
C VAL A 209 -5.51 -8.98 6.03
N SER A 210 -5.22 -10.14 6.61
CA SER A 210 -5.94 -10.72 7.75
C SER A 210 -5.01 -11.28 8.81
N ALA A 211 -5.17 -10.86 10.06
CA ALA A 211 -4.53 -11.53 11.21
C ALA A 211 -5.01 -12.98 11.43
N LEU A 212 -6.12 -13.37 10.79
CA LEU A 212 -6.66 -14.73 10.81
C LEU A 212 -6.24 -15.50 9.56
N THR A 213 -5.92 -16.77 9.77
CA THR A 213 -5.23 -17.62 8.78
C THR A 213 -6.17 -18.41 7.88
N THR A 214 -7.49 -18.37 8.07
CA THR A 214 -8.42 -19.11 7.20
C THR A 214 -9.51 -18.22 6.63
N VAL A 215 -9.64 -18.22 5.31
CA VAL A 215 -10.72 -17.54 4.58
C VAL A 215 -11.55 -18.58 3.84
N ASP A 216 -12.85 -18.66 4.15
CA ASP A 216 -13.81 -19.41 3.35
C ASP A 216 -14.54 -18.45 2.40
N LEU A 217 -14.68 -18.85 1.15
CA LEU A 217 -15.42 -18.17 0.09
C LEU A 217 -16.54 -19.09 -0.38
N ALA A 218 -17.78 -18.65 -0.19
CA ALA A 218 -18.96 -19.30 -0.75
C ALA A 218 -19.25 -18.78 -2.16
N SER A 219 -18.95 -17.51 -2.43
CA SER A 219 -19.05 -16.96 -3.78
C SER A 219 -18.14 -15.77 -4.02
N VAL A 220 -17.72 -15.61 -5.27
CA VAL A 220 -17.06 -14.42 -5.82
C VAL A 220 -17.76 -14.08 -7.14
N SER A 221 -18.17 -12.84 -7.38
CA SER A 221 -18.65 -12.41 -8.69
C SER A 221 -18.21 -11.00 -9.07
N ILE A 222 -18.09 -10.76 -10.36
CA ILE A 222 -17.78 -9.45 -10.96
C ILE A 222 -19.06 -8.93 -11.61
N MET A 223 -19.52 -7.80 -11.11
CA MET A 223 -20.70 -7.10 -11.60
C MET A 223 -20.29 -5.80 -12.28
N ALA A 224 -20.89 -5.48 -13.41
CA ALA A 224 -20.78 -4.17 -14.05
C ALA A 224 -22.06 -3.86 -14.84
N ALA A 225 -22.52 -2.61 -14.77
CA ALA A 225 -23.77 -2.18 -15.42
C ALA A 225 -25.00 -3.04 -15.05
N GLY A 226 -25.06 -3.52 -13.79
CA GLY A 226 -26.13 -4.40 -13.31
C GLY A 226 -26.12 -5.81 -13.90
N ARG A 227 -25.08 -6.20 -14.65
CA ARG A 227 -24.91 -7.54 -15.22
C ARG A 227 -23.75 -8.26 -14.55
N GLU A 228 -23.89 -9.57 -14.41
CA GLU A 228 -22.83 -10.46 -13.97
C GLU A 228 -21.95 -10.85 -15.15
N HIS A 229 -20.64 -10.63 -15.04
CA HIS A 229 -19.67 -10.96 -16.08
C HIS A 229 -18.76 -12.12 -15.68
N PHE A 230 -18.67 -12.42 -14.39
CA PHE A 230 -17.99 -13.59 -13.86
C PHE A 230 -18.65 -13.99 -12.54
N ALA A 231 -18.72 -15.29 -12.26
CA ALA A 231 -19.02 -15.80 -10.94
C ALA A 231 -18.39 -17.17 -10.67
N ALA A 232 -18.00 -17.36 -9.42
CA ALA A 232 -17.68 -18.65 -8.85
C ALA A 232 -18.56 -18.89 -7.62
N ARG A 233 -19.31 -20.00 -7.60
CA ARG A 233 -20.24 -20.38 -6.53
C ARG A 233 -20.14 -21.85 -6.12
N SER A 234 -19.35 -22.63 -6.85
CA SER A 234 -19.08 -24.04 -6.60
C SER A 234 -17.59 -24.30 -6.62
N ARG A 235 -17.17 -25.45 -6.08
CA ARG A 235 -15.77 -25.88 -6.10
C ARG A 235 -15.15 -25.83 -7.50
N ASP A 236 -15.87 -26.31 -8.50
CA ASP A 236 -15.38 -26.36 -9.88
C ASP A 236 -15.26 -24.95 -10.48
N ASP A 237 -16.19 -24.03 -10.16
CA ASP A 237 -16.05 -22.65 -10.63
C ASP A 237 -14.80 -21.98 -10.05
N PHE A 238 -14.49 -22.28 -8.78
CA PHE A 238 -13.32 -21.72 -8.10
C PHE A 238 -12.00 -22.18 -8.69
N GLU A 239 -11.95 -23.24 -9.51
CA GLU A 239 -10.73 -23.65 -10.23
C GLU A 239 -10.32 -22.63 -11.32
N GLN A 240 -11.23 -21.72 -11.71
CA GLN A 240 -10.92 -20.62 -12.63
C GLN A 240 -10.13 -19.47 -11.95
N ILE A 241 -10.02 -19.48 -10.62
CA ILE A 241 -9.32 -18.44 -9.85
C ILE A 241 -7.93 -18.98 -9.49
N THR A 242 -6.87 -18.27 -9.86
CA THR A 242 -5.52 -18.67 -9.46
C THR A 242 -5.25 -18.20 -8.04
N VAL A 243 -4.82 -19.12 -7.17
CA VAL A 243 -4.36 -18.82 -5.81
C VAL A 243 -2.84 -18.82 -5.83
N THR A 244 -2.22 -17.74 -5.37
CA THR A 244 -0.77 -17.54 -5.39
C THR A 244 -0.32 -16.63 -4.24
N GLY A 245 0.97 -16.30 -4.19
CA GLY A 245 1.58 -15.59 -3.07
C GLY A 245 1.50 -16.42 -1.78
N ASP A 246 1.18 -15.76 -0.68
CA ASP A 246 1.12 -16.37 0.66
C ASP A 246 -0.26 -16.97 0.98
N ALA A 247 -0.82 -17.70 0.02
CA ALA A 247 -2.12 -18.36 0.15
C ALA A 247 -2.08 -19.79 -0.43
N GLU A 248 -2.71 -20.72 0.28
CA GLU A 248 -2.83 -22.11 -0.13
C GLU A 248 -4.29 -22.56 -0.15
N ARG A 249 -4.65 -23.42 -1.11
CA ARG A 249 -5.98 -24.03 -1.18
C ARG A 249 -6.09 -25.16 -0.17
N LEU A 250 -7.10 -25.09 0.71
CA LEU A 250 -7.47 -26.19 1.61
C LEU A 250 -8.69 -26.96 1.07
N PRO A 251 -8.87 -28.24 1.46
CA PRO A 251 -10.08 -28.99 1.16
C PRO A 251 -11.35 -28.29 1.67
N SER A 252 -12.40 -28.31 0.85
CA SER A 252 -13.68 -27.65 1.10
C SER A 252 -14.82 -28.38 0.37
N ASP A 253 -16.00 -28.45 1.01
CA ASP A 253 -17.13 -29.25 0.51
C ASP A 253 -18.00 -28.53 -0.53
N SER A 254 -18.01 -27.20 -0.57
CA SER A 254 -18.96 -26.44 -1.41
C SER A 254 -18.43 -25.13 -2.01
N GLY A 255 -17.26 -24.66 -1.58
CA GLY A 255 -16.65 -23.41 -2.07
C GLY A 255 -15.13 -23.43 -1.97
N LEU A 256 -14.49 -22.27 -1.95
CA LEU A 256 -13.04 -22.17 -1.81
C LEU A 256 -12.66 -21.92 -0.35
N ARG A 257 -11.71 -22.71 0.17
CA ARG A 257 -11.08 -22.45 1.46
C ARG A 257 -9.60 -22.15 1.25
N LEU A 258 -9.15 -21.10 1.89
CA LEU A 258 -7.77 -20.64 1.82
C LEU A 258 -7.13 -20.69 3.19
N GLN A 259 -5.89 -21.16 3.24
CA GLN A 259 -4.96 -20.89 4.32
C GLN A 259 -4.09 -19.71 3.92
N ILE A 260 -4.05 -18.68 4.77
CA ILE A 260 -3.15 -17.53 4.63
C ILE A 260 -1.88 -17.87 5.40
N THR A 261 -0.75 -17.92 4.70
CA THR A 261 0.54 -18.38 5.23
C THR A 261 1.53 -17.24 5.47
N GLY A 262 1.17 -16.02 5.08
CA GLY A 262 2.04 -14.84 5.10
C GLY A 262 1.29 -13.55 4.79
N VAL A 263 2.00 -12.55 4.28
CA VAL A 263 1.54 -11.15 4.19
C VAL A 263 1.00 -10.76 2.82
N ASP A 264 1.29 -11.54 1.77
CA ASP A 264 0.86 -11.28 0.39
C ASP A 264 0.00 -12.42 -0.20
N PRO A 265 -1.15 -12.78 0.41
CA PRO A 265 -2.04 -13.79 -0.14
C PRO A 265 -2.82 -13.25 -1.34
N GLN A 266 -2.67 -13.86 -2.52
CA GLN A 266 -3.23 -13.35 -3.76
C GLN A 266 -4.22 -14.31 -4.42
N LEU A 267 -5.40 -13.79 -4.80
CA LEU A 267 -6.35 -14.46 -5.67
C LEU A 267 -6.45 -13.69 -6.98
N LEU A 268 -6.03 -14.29 -8.09
CA LEU A 268 -6.18 -13.72 -9.42
C LEU A 268 -7.46 -14.26 -10.05
N LEU A 269 -8.38 -13.34 -10.35
CA LEU A 269 -9.62 -13.66 -11.06
C LEU A 269 -9.32 -13.76 -12.56
N PRO A 270 -10.13 -14.47 -13.34
CA PRO A 270 -9.96 -14.48 -14.79
C PRO A 270 -10.14 -13.09 -15.38
N VAL A 271 -9.53 -12.86 -16.56
CA VAL A 271 -9.72 -11.63 -17.32
C VAL A 271 -11.17 -11.54 -17.78
N VAL A 272 -11.82 -10.41 -17.52
CA VAL A 272 -13.21 -10.15 -17.91
C VAL A 272 -13.27 -8.92 -18.80
N GLN A 273 -13.92 -9.05 -19.96
CA GLN A 273 -14.20 -7.92 -20.83
C GLN A 273 -15.38 -7.12 -20.29
N LEU A 274 -15.13 -5.88 -19.91
CA LEU A 274 -16.15 -4.98 -19.38
C LEU A 274 -16.67 -4.03 -20.47
N PRO A 275 -17.94 -3.59 -20.40
CA PRO A 275 -18.47 -2.60 -21.33
C PRO A 275 -17.66 -1.30 -21.25
N ALA A 276 -17.44 -0.65 -22.40
CA ALA A 276 -16.82 0.67 -22.44
C ALA A 276 -17.77 1.72 -21.84
N GLY A 277 -17.33 2.45 -20.81
CA GLY A 277 -18.06 3.56 -20.22
C GLY A 277 -18.54 3.31 -18.78
N SER A 278 -17.85 3.98 -17.85
CA SER A 278 -18.23 4.54 -16.52
C SER A 278 -19.11 3.80 -15.51
N ASP A 279 -19.77 2.68 -15.80
CA ASP A 279 -20.49 1.99 -14.73
C ASP A 279 -19.49 1.37 -13.74
N PRO A 280 -19.66 1.60 -12.43
CA PRO A 280 -18.71 1.10 -11.45
C PRO A 280 -18.71 -0.42 -11.47
N VAL A 281 -17.51 -0.98 -11.58
CA VAL A 281 -17.30 -2.41 -11.41
C VAL A 281 -17.42 -2.72 -9.93
N GLU A 282 -18.17 -3.76 -9.60
CA GLU A 282 -18.33 -4.23 -8.23
C GLU A 282 -17.85 -5.68 -8.12
N VAL A 283 -17.01 -5.96 -7.14
CA VAL A 283 -16.64 -7.33 -6.76
C VAL A 283 -17.49 -7.73 -5.57
N HIS A 284 -18.37 -8.70 -5.79
CA HIS A 284 -19.28 -9.23 -4.79
C HIS A 284 -18.69 -10.51 -4.21
N LEU A 285 -18.64 -10.60 -2.89
CA LEU A 285 -18.04 -11.71 -2.17
C LEU A 285 -18.99 -12.19 -1.09
N ARG A 286 -19.18 -13.51 -0.98
CA ARG A 286 -19.75 -14.12 0.23
C ARG A 286 -18.64 -14.88 0.93
N LEU A 287 -18.16 -14.36 2.04
CA LEU A 287 -16.98 -14.87 2.71
C LEU A 287 -17.10 -14.91 4.23
N ARG A 288 -16.24 -15.72 4.85
CA ARG A 288 -16.03 -15.76 6.30
C ARG A 288 -14.54 -15.90 6.58
N VAL A 289 -14.05 -15.14 7.55
CA VAL A 289 -12.66 -15.20 8.00
C VAL A 289 -12.63 -15.73 9.43
N ARG A 290 -11.83 -16.76 9.68
CA ARG A 290 -11.79 -17.47 10.97
C ARG A 290 -10.37 -17.94 11.31
N VAL A 291 -10.17 -18.25 12.59
CA VAL A 291 -9.01 -18.99 13.05
C VAL A 291 -9.06 -20.40 12.45
N GLU A 292 -7.91 -20.91 12.02
CA GLU A 292 -7.77 -22.31 11.64
C GLU A 292 -8.29 -23.20 12.77
N ALA A 293 -9.28 -24.05 12.47
CA ALA A 293 -9.67 -25.08 13.43
C ALA A 293 -8.50 -26.05 13.56
N PRO A 294 -8.05 -26.43 14.76
CA PRO A 294 -7.04 -27.46 14.90
C PRO A 294 -7.53 -28.70 14.13
N VAL A 295 -6.68 -29.22 13.25
CA VAL A 295 -6.95 -30.48 12.56
C VAL A 295 -7.23 -31.52 13.66
N PRO A 296 -8.42 -32.13 13.70
CA PRO A 296 -8.67 -33.18 14.68
C PRO A 296 -7.66 -34.31 14.43
N SER A 297 -6.87 -34.60 15.47
CA SER A 297 -5.89 -35.70 15.54
C SER A 297 -6.53 -37.05 15.27
#